data_AF-A0A0X1KU08-F1
#
_entry.id   AF-A0A0X1KU08-F1
#
_cell.length_a   1.000
_cell.length_b   1.000
_cell.length_c   1.000
_cell.angle_alpha   90.00
_cell.angle_beta   90.00
_cell.angle_gamma   90.00
#
_symmetry.space_group_name_H-M   'P 1'
#
loop_
_entity.id
_entity.type
_entity.pdbx_description
1 polymer ?
#
loop_
_entity_poly.entity_id
_entity_poly.type
_entity_poly.pdbx_seq_one_letter_code
_entity_poly.pdbx_strand_id
1 'polypeptide(L)'
;MGDNKDARQQQTRGNNNLQENFKAVVRLIEQNEVNYDQLHELAEKIAKDLKLNSTKIRKFYNFAKKIKTMKQLGQEVDLKRDLNRFIAILLYDAGREEDKKKKLIMKEFAEGMRQIAEKVKIHSKLEYAYDIFVDFFEALVAYHRYYQAVKKENEREGSER
;
A
#
# COMPACT_ATOMS: atom_id res chain seq x y z
N MET A 1 -37.37 4.79 10.84
CA MET A 1 -35.97 5.16 11.15
C MET A 1 -35.16 3.88 11.31
N GLY A 2 -34.63 3.30 10.22
CA GLY A 2 -34.10 1.93 10.23
C GLY A 2 -32.80 1.67 9.47
N ASP A 3 -32.23 2.61 8.71
CA ASP A 3 -31.20 2.28 7.70
C ASP A 3 -29.76 2.74 8.00
N ASN A 4 -29.43 3.08 9.26
CA ASN A 4 -28.11 3.70 9.56
C ASN A 4 -27.17 2.84 10.42
N LYS A 5 -27.55 1.60 10.77
CA LYS A 5 -26.72 0.69 11.60
C LYS A 5 -25.88 -0.27 10.75
N ASP A 6 -26.42 -0.80 9.65
CA ASP A 6 -25.70 -1.77 8.81
C ASP A 6 -24.57 -1.13 7.98
N ALA A 7 -24.79 0.08 7.46
CA ALA A 7 -23.76 0.84 6.76
C ALA A 7 -22.56 1.19 7.68
N ARG A 8 -22.81 1.50 8.95
CA ARG A 8 -21.76 1.74 9.95
C ARG A 8 -21.02 0.46 10.31
N GLN A 9 -21.71 -0.66 10.51
CA GLN A 9 -21.06 -1.94 10.86
C GLN A 9 -20.21 -2.52 9.72
N GLN A 10 -20.63 -2.35 8.45
CA GLN A 10 -19.83 -2.77 7.29
C GLN A 10 -18.60 -1.88 7.07
N GLN A 11 -18.70 -0.57 7.31
CA GLN A 11 -17.55 0.34 7.27
C GLN A 11 -16.51 0.01 8.35
N THR A 12 -16.94 -0.29 9.57
CA THR A 12 -16.01 -0.66 10.67
C THR A 12 -15.35 -2.01 10.46
N ARG A 13 -16.06 -3.00 9.89
CA ARG A 13 -15.48 -4.33 9.56
C ARG A 13 -14.49 -4.28 8.40
N GLY A 14 -14.76 -3.49 7.35
CA GLY A 14 -13.84 -3.30 6.22
C GLY A 14 -12.55 -2.56 6.62
N ASN A 15 -12.65 -1.56 7.50
CA ASN A 15 -11.49 -0.77 7.94
C ASN A 15 -10.51 -1.56 8.84
N ASN A 16 -11.00 -2.49 9.67
CA ASN A 16 -10.14 -3.33 10.49
C ASN A 16 -9.29 -4.30 9.64
N ASN A 17 -9.84 -4.79 8.53
CA ASN A 17 -9.14 -5.76 7.68
C ASN A 17 -7.94 -5.15 6.93
N LEU A 18 -8.05 -3.90 6.46
CA LEU A 18 -6.96 -3.24 5.73
C LEU A 18 -5.70 -3.08 6.61
N GLN A 19 -5.86 -2.55 7.82
CA GLN A 19 -4.74 -2.35 8.74
C GLN A 19 -4.15 -3.68 9.22
N GLU A 20 -4.98 -4.70 9.45
CA GLU A 20 -4.47 -6.03 9.82
C GLU A 20 -3.66 -6.68 8.68
N ASN A 21 -4.05 -6.48 7.43
CA ASN A 21 -3.26 -6.93 6.28
C ASN A 21 -1.90 -6.20 6.21
N PHE A 22 -1.86 -4.88 6.44
CA PHE A 22 -0.58 -4.15 6.55
C PHE A 22 0.31 -4.67 7.68
N LYS A 23 -0.26 -4.93 8.86
CA LYS A 23 0.48 -5.55 9.98
C LYS A 23 1.00 -6.94 9.64
N ALA A 24 0.25 -7.72 8.87
CA ALA A 24 0.70 -9.03 8.40
C ALA A 24 1.90 -8.91 7.46
N VAL A 25 1.94 -7.90 6.58
CA VAL A 25 3.10 -7.60 5.74
C VAL A 25 4.31 -7.20 6.59
N VAL A 26 4.11 -6.38 7.63
CA VAL A 26 5.17 -6.03 8.59
C VAL A 26 5.77 -7.30 9.19
N ARG A 27 4.93 -8.21 9.71
CA ARG A 27 5.36 -9.50 10.29
C ARG A 27 6.14 -10.36 9.29
N LEU A 28 5.73 -10.36 8.02
CA LEU A 28 6.40 -11.10 6.96
C LEU A 28 7.80 -10.52 6.68
N ILE A 29 7.95 -9.19 6.67
CA ILE A 29 9.23 -8.50 6.48
C ILE A 29 10.20 -8.73 7.64
N GLU A 30 9.73 -9.06 8.84
CA GLU A 30 10.62 -9.38 9.97
C GLU A 30 11.28 -10.76 9.82
N GLN A 31 10.81 -11.58 8.88
CA GLN A 31 11.34 -12.92 8.65
C GLN A 31 12.64 -12.85 7.85
N ASN A 32 13.57 -13.75 8.17
CA ASN A 32 14.86 -13.84 7.46
C ASN A 32 14.72 -14.37 6.02
N GLU A 33 13.62 -15.09 5.74
CA GLU A 33 13.23 -15.60 4.44
C GLU A 33 11.73 -15.37 4.26
N VAL A 34 11.38 -14.66 3.20
CA VAL A 34 10.00 -14.27 2.92
C VAL A 34 9.33 -15.28 2.01
N ASN A 35 8.15 -15.75 2.42
CA ASN A 35 7.24 -16.48 1.54
C ASN A 35 6.57 -15.51 0.56
N TYR A 36 6.96 -15.57 -0.73
CA TYR A 36 6.44 -14.69 -1.77
C TYR A 36 4.97 -14.94 -2.10
N ASP A 37 4.46 -16.17 -1.98
CA ASP A 37 3.03 -16.44 -2.20
C ASP A 37 2.18 -15.69 -1.17
N GLN A 38 2.61 -15.71 0.10
CA GLN A 38 1.95 -14.94 1.17
C GLN A 38 2.09 -13.43 0.96
N LEU A 39 3.24 -12.96 0.48
CA LEU A 39 3.46 -11.55 0.14
C LEU A 39 2.45 -11.07 -0.91
N HIS A 40 2.27 -11.86 -1.97
CA HIS A 40 1.33 -11.60 -3.05
C HIS A 40 -0.12 -11.66 -2.59
N GLU A 41 -0.49 -12.66 -1.79
CA GLU A 41 -1.84 -12.77 -1.22
C GLU A 41 -2.21 -11.55 -0.37
N LEU A 42 -1.28 -11.08 0.47
CA LEU A 42 -1.48 -9.86 1.27
C LEU A 42 -1.59 -8.61 0.39
N ALA A 43 -0.72 -8.47 -0.62
CA ALA A 43 -0.79 -7.38 -1.57
C ALA A 43 -2.15 -7.34 -2.30
N GLU A 44 -2.66 -8.50 -2.69
CA GLU A 44 -3.95 -8.64 -3.34
C GLU A 44 -5.12 -8.27 -2.41
N LYS A 45 -5.11 -8.75 -1.16
CA LYS A 45 -6.14 -8.39 -0.16
C LYS A 45 -6.18 -6.89 0.08
N ILE A 46 -5.01 -6.27 0.28
CA ILE A 46 -4.89 -4.81 0.43
C ILE A 46 -5.40 -4.10 -0.83
N ALA A 47 -5.01 -4.56 -2.02
CA ALA A 47 -5.44 -3.97 -3.29
C ALA A 47 -6.96 -3.94 -3.48
N LYS A 48 -7.67 -5.01 -3.08
CA LYS A 48 -9.13 -5.11 -3.20
C LYS A 48 -9.87 -4.11 -2.30
N ASP A 49 -9.37 -3.93 -1.08
CA ASP A 49 -9.96 -3.07 -0.05
C ASP A 49 -9.58 -1.59 -0.24
N LEU A 50 -8.46 -1.31 -0.91
CA LEU A 50 -7.95 0.03 -1.09
C LEU A 50 -8.78 0.82 -2.11
N LYS A 51 -9.50 1.82 -1.62
CA LYS A 51 -10.34 2.73 -2.43
C LYS A 51 -9.59 4.00 -2.83
N LEU A 52 -8.35 3.86 -3.30
CA LEU A 52 -7.53 4.98 -3.79
C LEU A 52 -7.45 5.01 -5.32
N ASN A 53 -7.11 6.17 -5.87
CA ASN A 53 -6.77 6.26 -7.28
C ASN A 53 -5.42 5.54 -7.54
N SER A 54 -5.39 4.66 -8.54
CA SER A 54 -4.18 3.94 -8.97
C SER A 54 -2.97 4.86 -9.21
N THR A 55 -3.19 6.06 -9.73
CA THR A 55 -2.12 7.05 -9.99
C THR A 55 -1.48 7.54 -8.69
N LYS A 56 -2.27 7.68 -7.61
CA LYS A 56 -1.74 8.06 -6.29
C LYS A 56 -0.84 6.96 -5.73
N ILE A 57 -1.27 5.72 -5.77
CA ILE A 57 -0.48 4.57 -5.29
C ILE A 57 0.81 4.44 -6.13
N ARG A 58 0.69 4.52 -7.47
CA ARG A 58 1.82 4.46 -8.40
C ARG A 58 2.88 5.52 -8.13
N LYS A 59 2.49 6.74 -7.76
CA LYS A 59 3.45 7.82 -7.40
C LYS A 59 4.43 7.36 -6.32
N PHE A 60 3.92 6.74 -5.25
CA PHE A 60 4.73 6.28 -4.13
C PHE A 60 5.56 5.04 -4.49
N TYR A 61 4.98 4.11 -5.25
CA TYR A 61 5.72 2.97 -5.79
C TYR A 61 6.90 3.43 -6.65
N ASN A 62 6.68 4.38 -7.56
CA ASN A 62 7.74 4.91 -8.41
C ASN A 62 8.88 5.56 -7.60
N PHE A 63 8.55 6.20 -6.48
CA PHE A 63 9.57 6.73 -5.57
C PHE A 63 10.44 5.60 -5.00
N ALA A 64 9.83 4.53 -4.49
CA ALA A 64 10.55 3.36 -3.97
C ALA A 64 11.36 2.67 -5.09
N LYS A 65 10.74 2.39 -6.24
CA LYS A 65 11.41 1.77 -7.39
C LYS A 65 12.62 2.58 -7.85
N LYS A 66 12.52 3.91 -7.87
CA LYS A 66 13.63 4.79 -8.28
C LYS A 66 14.87 4.56 -7.41
N ILE A 67 14.72 4.41 -6.10
CA ILE A 67 15.85 4.16 -5.19
C ILE A 67 16.52 2.81 -5.51
N LYS A 68 15.72 1.75 -5.75
CA LYS A 68 16.23 0.44 -6.20
C LYS A 68 17.02 0.58 -7.50
N THR A 69 16.50 1.31 -8.48
CA THR A 69 17.20 1.58 -9.76
C THR A 69 18.48 2.38 -9.58
N MET A 70 18.48 3.45 -8.78
CA MET A 70 19.69 4.26 -8.52
C MET A 70 20.80 3.39 -7.93
N LYS A 71 20.45 2.53 -6.97
CA LYS A 71 21.39 1.56 -6.38
C LYS A 71 21.93 0.56 -7.40
N GLN A 72 21.09 -0.01 -8.26
CA GLN A 72 21.50 -0.93 -9.32
C GLN A 72 22.45 -0.29 -10.34
N LEU A 73 22.34 1.03 -10.55
CA LEU A 73 23.23 1.81 -11.40
C LEU A 73 24.51 2.26 -10.68
N GLY A 74 24.76 1.81 -9.45
CA GLY A 74 25.94 2.16 -8.67
C GLY A 74 25.93 3.60 -8.14
N GLN A 75 24.78 4.27 -8.12
CA GLN A 75 24.65 5.60 -7.53
C GLN A 75 24.63 5.51 -6.01
N GLU A 76 25.13 6.57 -5.35
CA GLU A 76 25.09 6.68 -3.90
C GLU A 76 23.65 6.74 -3.39
N VAL A 77 23.29 5.78 -2.53
CA VAL A 77 21.96 5.64 -1.95
C VAL A 77 22.11 5.43 -0.45
N ASP A 78 21.36 6.20 0.34
CA ASP A 78 21.20 5.98 1.77
C ASP A 78 19.76 5.53 1.99
N LEU A 79 19.57 4.21 2.06
CA LEU A 79 18.24 3.60 2.16
C LEU A 79 17.46 4.11 3.38
N LYS A 80 18.12 4.36 4.52
CA LYS A 80 17.41 4.86 5.72
C LYS A 80 16.95 6.30 5.51
N ARG A 81 17.81 7.16 4.98
CA ARG A 81 17.46 8.55 4.65
C ARG A 81 16.36 8.60 3.59
N ASP A 82 16.46 7.76 2.55
CA ASP A 82 15.51 7.75 1.45
C ASP A 82 14.15 7.17 1.88
N LEU A 83 14.12 6.19 2.77
CA LEU A 83 12.87 5.71 3.41
C LEU A 83 12.25 6.77 4.33
N ASN A 84 13.05 7.55 5.07
CA ASN A 84 12.53 8.70 5.83
C ASN A 84 11.85 9.72 4.89
N ARG A 85 12.47 10.00 3.75
CA ARG A 85 11.90 10.90 2.74
C ARG A 85 10.62 10.32 2.14
N PHE A 86 10.59 9.03 1.84
CA PHE A 86 9.38 8.32 1.40
C PHE A 86 8.23 8.53 2.38
N ILE A 87 8.45 8.28 3.68
CA ILE A 87 7.46 8.45 4.74
C ILE A 87 6.98 9.89 4.83
N ALA A 88 7.89 10.87 4.79
CA ALA A 88 7.54 12.28 4.84
C ALA A 88 6.63 12.71 3.68
N ILE A 89 6.96 12.30 2.45
CA ILE A 89 6.14 12.60 1.26
C ILE A 89 4.75 11.95 1.38
N LEU A 90 4.70 10.71 1.86
CA LEU A 90 3.48 9.94 2.04
C LEU A 90 2.54 10.59 3.07
N LEU A 91 3.06 10.97 4.24
CA LEU A 91 2.28 11.63 5.29
C LEU A 91 1.84 13.03 4.88
N TYR A 92 2.68 13.78 4.17
CA TYR A 92 2.32 15.08 3.61
C TYR A 92 1.14 14.97 2.64
N ASP A 93 1.20 14.02 1.70
CA ASP A 93 0.12 13.77 0.76
C ASP A 93 -1.19 13.33 1.44
N ALA A 94 -1.11 12.59 2.56
CA ALA A 94 -2.27 12.25 3.37
C ALA A 94 -2.84 13.45 4.14
N GLY A 95 -1.97 14.33 4.65
CA GLY A 95 -2.36 15.53 5.38
C GLY A 95 -3.06 16.56 4.50
N ARG A 96 -2.59 16.72 3.25
CA ARG A 96 -3.12 17.71 2.29
C ARG A 96 -4.40 17.30 1.58
N GLU A 97 -4.88 16.07 1.76
CA GLU A 97 -6.16 15.66 1.16
C GLU A 97 -7.32 16.43 1.81
N GLU A 98 -8.12 17.12 0.99
CA GLU A 98 -9.21 17.99 1.44
C GLU A 98 -10.53 17.22 1.57
N ASP A 99 -10.79 16.29 0.65
CA ASP A 99 -11.98 15.44 0.68
C ASP A 99 -11.92 14.52 1.91
N LYS A 100 -12.89 14.66 2.82
CA LYS A 100 -12.92 13.92 4.10
C LYS A 100 -12.87 12.40 3.91
N LYS A 101 -13.56 11.85 2.91
CA LYS A 101 -13.60 10.40 2.68
C LYS A 101 -12.27 9.93 2.11
N LYS A 102 -11.73 10.62 1.10
CA LYS A 102 -10.41 10.31 0.53
C LYS A 102 -9.29 10.49 1.55
N LYS A 103 -9.41 11.48 2.44
CA LYS A 103 -8.45 11.77 3.50
C LYS A 103 -8.35 10.61 4.48
N LEU A 104 -9.48 10.03 4.89
CA LEU A 104 -9.48 8.86 5.77
C LEU A 104 -8.75 7.67 5.12
N ILE A 105 -9.12 7.33 3.88
CA ILE A 105 -8.51 6.22 3.14
C ILE A 105 -7.00 6.48 2.90
N MET A 106 -6.64 7.71 2.57
CA MET A 106 -5.25 8.11 2.34
C MET A 106 -4.42 8.03 3.64
N LYS A 107 -5.00 8.40 4.78
CA LYS A 107 -4.35 8.24 6.09
C LYS A 107 -4.13 6.76 6.45
N GLU A 108 -5.12 5.91 6.21
CA GLU A 108 -5.01 4.47 6.47
C GLU A 108 -3.92 3.83 5.60
N PHE A 109 -3.90 4.15 4.31
CA PHE A 109 -2.82 3.72 3.40
C PHE A 109 -1.45 4.24 3.85
N ALA A 110 -1.37 5.54 4.20
CA ALA A 110 -0.13 6.16 4.61
C ALA A 110 0.41 5.55 5.91
N GLU A 111 -0.45 5.26 6.87
CA GLU A 111 -0.09 4.64 8.14
C GLU A 111 0.42 3.21 7.93
N GLY A 112 -0.29 2.38 7.16
CA GLY A 112 0.13 1.01 6.86
C GLY A 112 1.48 0.94 6.15
N MET A 113 1.65 1.77 5.12
CA MET A 113 2.92 1.86 4.38
C MET A 113 4.06 2.46 5.22
N ARG A 114 3.76 3.39 6.15
CA ARG A 114 4.73 3.89 7.11
C ARG A 114 5.24 2.77 8.01
N GLN A 115 4.34 1.95 8.56
CA GLN A 115 4.73 0.84 9.45
C GLN A 115 5.65 -0.15 8.74
N ILE A 116 5.34 -0.48 7.48
CA ILE A 116 6.22 -1.31 6.64
C ILE A 116 7.58 -0.65 6.46
N ALA A 117 7.63 0.61 6.01
CA ALA A 117 8.88 1.32 5.75
C ALA A 117 9.75 1.48 7.02
N GLU A 118 9.13 1.74 8.17
CA GLU A 118 9.82 1.78 9.46
C GLU A 118 10.41 0.42 9.83
N LYS A 119 9.69 -0.67 9.57
CA LYS A 119 10.23 -2.01 9.82
C LYS A 119 11.43 -2.33 8.93
N VAL A 120 11.36 -1.98 7.64
CA VAL A 120 12.48 -2.14 6.70
C VAL A 120 13.72 -1.41 7.20
N LYS A 121 13.57 -0.15 7.65
CA LYS A 121 14.69 0.70 8.13
C LYS A 121 15.48 0.07 9.28
N ILE A 122 14.83 -0.70 10.15
CA ILE A 122 15.45 -1.31 11.33
C ILE A 122 15.80 -2.79 11.11
N HIS A 123 15.54 -3.33 9.92
CA HIS A 123 15.84 -4.72 9.61
C HIS A 123 17.37 -4.96 9.57
N SER A 124 17.81 -6.10 10.09
CA SER A 124 19.24 -6.47 10.16
C SER A 124 19.88 -6.63 8.78
N LYS A 125 19.09 -7.09 7.80
CA LYS A 125 19.41 -7.14 6.37
C LYS A 125 18.62 -6.05 5.65
N LEU A 126 19.03 -4.80 5.78
CA LEU A 126 18.28 -3.64 5.28
C LEU A 126 17.98 -3.73 3.78
N GLU A 127 19.00 -4.09 3.01
CA GLU A 127 18.93 -4.17 1.55
C GLU A 127 17.96 -5.26 1.09
N TYR A 128 18.02 -6.43 1.73
CA TYR A 128 17.10 -7.53 1.49
C TYR A 128 15.65 -7.13 1.82
N ALA A 129 15.42 -6.56 3.00
CA ALA A 129 14.08 -6.11 3.40
C ALA A 129 13.56 -4.99 2.49
N TYR A 130 14.45 -4.15 1.98
CA TYR A 130 14.11 -3.12 1.00
C TYR A 130 13.66 -3.72 -0.33
N ASP A 131 14.33 -4.76 -0.81
CA ASP A 131 13.92 -5.46 -2.04
C ASP A 131 12.53 -6.10 -1.87
N ILE A 132 12.28 -6.79 -0.76
CA ILE A 132 10.95 -7.33 -0.42
C ILE A 132 9.88 -6.23 -0.38
N PHE A 133 10.19 -5.09 0.23
CA PHE A 133 9.28 -3.94 0.27
C PHE A 133 8.91 -3.44 -1.12
N VAL A 134 9.89 -3.31 -2.03
CA VAL A 134 9.63 -2.89 -3.41
C VAL A 134 8.80 -3.93 -4.16
N ASP A 135 9.09 -5.22 -3.99
CA ASP A 135 8.38 -6.32 -4.66
C ASP A 135 6.92 -6.40 -4.18
N PHE A 136 6.68 -6.28 -2.87
CA PHE A 136 5.33 -6.14 -2.30
C PHE A 136 4.58 -4.96 -2.91
N PHE A 137 5.24 -3.80 -3.01
CA PHE A 137 4.60 -2.59 -3.50
C PHE A 137 4.29 -2.68 -5.00
N GLU A 138 5.14 -3.35 -5.76
CA GLU A 138 4.89 -3.68 -7.18
C GLU A 138 3.64 -4.56 -7.32
N ALA A 139 3.56 -5.64 -6.55
CA ALA A 139 2.40 -6.53 -6.52
C ALA A 139 1.11 -5.77 -6.15
N LEU A 140 1.17 -4.93 -5.11
CA LEU A 140 0.04 -4.10 -4.67
C LEU A 140 -0.46 -3.19 -5.79
N VAL A 141 0.45 -2.51 -6.50
CA VAL A 141 0.08 -1.65 -7.64
C VAL A 141 -0.55 -2.46 -8.77
N ALA A 142 0.01 -3.63 -9.09
CA ALA A 142 -0.48 -4.50 -10.15
C ALA A 142 -1.90 -5.00 -9.86
N TYR A 143 -2.13 -5.61 -8.69
CA TYR A 143 -3.44 -6.08 -8.28
C TYR A 143 -4.46 -4.94 -8.20
N HIS A 144 -4.08 -3.79 -7.64
CA HIS A 144 -4.99 -2.65 -7.55
C HIS A 144 -5.41 -2.16 -8.93
N ARG A 145 -4.48 -2.10 -9.90
CA ARG A 145 -4.80 -1.73 -11.27
C ARG A 145 -5.75 -2.75 -11.92
N TYR A 146 -5.48 -4.04 -11.74
CA TYR A 146 -6.32 -5.12 -12.27
C TYR A 146 -7.76 -5.03 -11.75
N TYR A 147 -7.96 -4.97 -10.43
CA TYR A 147 -9.31 -4.92 -9.85
C TYR A 147 -10.05 -3.61 -10.14
N GLN A 148 -9.35 -2.51 -10.38
CA GLN A 148 -9.96 -1.28 -10.87
C GLN A 148 -10.44 -1.39 -12.32
N ALA A 149 -9.75 -2.16 -13.17
CA ALA A 149 -10.20 -2.42 -14.53
C ALA A 149 -11.45 -3.31 -14.54
N VAL A 150 -11.41 -4.42 -13.80
CA VAL A 150 -12.53 -5.37 -13.66
C VAL A 150 -13.80 -4.67 -13.14
N LYS A 151 -13.68 -3.82 -12.12
CA LYS A 151 -14.84 -3.06 -11.59
C LYS A 151 -15.49 -2.17 -12.65
N LYS A 152 -14.69 -1.49 -13.48
CA LYS A 152 -15.18 -0.60 -14.54
C LYS A 152 -15.83 -1.35 -15.69
N GLU A 153 -15.33 -2.53 -16.02
CA GLU A 153 -15.94 -3.41 -17.03
C GLU A 153 -17.33 -3.85 -16.58
N ASN A 154 -17.44 -4.35 -15.34
CA ASN A 154 -18.73 -4.77 -14.77
C ASN A 154 -19.76 -3.61 -14.68
N GLU A 155 -19.33 -2.40 -14.36
CA GLU A 155 -20.21 -1.21 -14.31
C GLU A 155 -20.76 -0.81 -15.68
N ARG A 156 -19.99 -1.03 -16.76
CA ARG A 156 -20.43 -0.76 -18.14
C ARG A 156 -21.46 -1.79 -18.59
N GLU A 157 -21.20 -3.07 -18.38
CA GLU A 157 -22.11 -4.15 -18.76
C GLU A 157 -23.45 -4.09 -18.00
N GLY A 158 -23.44 -3.62 -16.74
CA GLY A 158 -24.65 -3.41 -15.95
C GLY A 158 -25.45 -2.16 -16.31
N SER A 159 -24.86 -1.19 -17.03
CA SER A 159 -25.55 0.03 -17.47
C SER A 159 -26.18 -0.11 -18.87
N GLU A 160 -25.84 -1.18 -19.59
CA GLU A 160 -26.37 -1.51 -20.92
C GLU A 160 -27.56 -2.50 -20.88
N ARG A 161 -28.02 -2.87 -19.68
CA ARG A 161 -29.20 -3.72 -19.42
C ARG A 161 -30.31 -2.91 -18.76
#